data_AF-A0A924PZD7-F1
#
_entry.id   AF-A0A924PZD7-F1
#
_cell.length_a   1.000
_cell.length_b   1.000
_cell.length_c   1.000
_cell.angle_alpha   90.00
_cell.angle_beta   90.00
_cell.angle_gamma   90.00
#
_symmetry.space_group_name_H-M   'P 1'
#
loop_
_entity.id
_entity.type
_entity.pdbx_description
1 polymer ?
#
loop_
_entity_poly.entity_id
_entity_poly.type
_entity_poly.pdbx_seq_one_letter_code
_entity_poly.pdbx_strand_id
1 'polypeptide(L)'
;GLGLLPLVTVFAPDKTVQLTSTSFAALTGPWSQLSDLAVQGYEIHHGQTQQHVAMAAAGDVALPVMPNGLAWQNPAGNVLAVYLHGLFEQPAVLQALFGATTPTLDSVFDGLADFIEQHFAPGVLASLIS
;
A
#
# COMPACT_ATOMS: atom_id res chain seq x y z
N GLY A 1 15.18 13.43 -6.37
CA GLY A 1 14.79 12.32 -5.46
C GLY A 1 16.01 11.84 -4.70
N LEU A 2 15.87 10.77 -3.90
CA LEU A 2 16.96 10.21 -3.07
C LEU A 2 17.98 9.38 -3.86
N GLY A 3 17.76 9.14 -5.16
CA GLY A 3 18.68 8.39 -6.03
C GLY A 3 18.69 6.87 -5.81
N LEU A 4 17.65 6.32 -5.16
CA LEU A 4 17.55 4.90 -4.83
C LEU A 4 16.78 4.07 -5.86
N LEU A 5 16.03 4.73 -6.73
CA LEU A 5 15.29 4.15 -7.84
C LEU A 5 15.50 5.05 -9.07
N PRO A 6 15.86 4.48 -10.23
CA PRO A 6 16.04 5.21 -11.49
C PRO A 6 14.69 5.53 -12.13
N LEU A 7 13.84 6.25 -11.40
CA LEU A 7 12.49 6.62 -11.80
C LEU A 7 12.36 8.13 -11.96
N VAL A 8 11.54 8.54 -12.91
CA VAL A 8 11.11 9.93 -13.10
C VAL A 8 9.60 10.02 -12.97
N THR A 9 9.13 10.97 -12.18
CA THR A 9 7.70 11.27 -12.03
C THR A 9 7.41 12.62 -12.65
N VAL A 10 6.50 12.66 -13.62
CA VAL A 10 6.08 13.89 -14.29
C VAL A 10 4.64 14.19 -13.90
N PHE A 11 4.35 15.45 -13.58
CA PHE A 11 2.99 15.88 -13.29
C PHE A 11 2.11 15.76 -14.54
N ALA A 12 0.99 15.05 -14.44
CA ALA A 12 -0.04 14.99 -15.47
C ALA A 12 -1.22 15.91 -15.11
N PRO A 13 -1.88 16.51 -16.10
CA PRO A 13 -3.03 17.39 -15.87
C PRO A 13 -4.19 16.64 -15.21
N ASP A 14 -4.42 15.40 -15.62
CA ASP A 14 -5.50 14.58 -15.12
C ASP A 14 -5.09 13.85 -13.84
N LYS A 15 -6.01 13.85 -12.86
CA LYS A 15 -5.86 13.11 -11.61
C LYS A 15 -6.34 11.68 -11.81
N THR A 16 -5.48 10.71 -11.50
CA THR A 16 -5.90 9.32 -11.33
C THR A 16 -6.55 9.17 -9.96
N VAL A 17 -7.81 8.74 -9.95
CA VAL A 17 -8.54 8.30 -8.75
C VAL A 17 -9.23 6.99 -9.09
N GLN A 18 -8.70 5.88 -8.59
CA GLN A 18 -9.17 4.55 -9.01
C GLN A 18 -9.06 3.55 -7.86
N LEU A 19 -10.10 2.73 -7.67
CA LEU A 19 -9.99 1.54 -6.84
C LEU A 19 -9.30 0.44 -7.64
N THR A 20 -8.26 -0.16 -7.07
CA THR A 20 -7.40 -1.10 -7.77
C THR A 20 -7.19 -2.35 -6.93
N SER A 21 -7.43 -3.51 -7.54
CA SER A 21 -7.09 -4.83 -7.02
C SER A 21 -5.99 -5.43 -7.87
N THR A 22 -4.92 -5.89 -7.25
CA THR A 22 -3.74 -6.42 -7.95
C THR A 22 -2.95 -7.36 -7.05
N SER A 23 -1.84 -7.89 -7.54
CA SER A 23 -0.89 -8.66 -6.74
C SER A 23 0.53 -8.21 -7.06
N PHE A 24 1.43 -8.35 -6.08
CA PHE A 24 2.85 -8.19 -6.36
C PHE A 24 3.35 -9.36 -7.20
N ALA A 25 4.27 -9.08 -8.12
CA ALA A 25 5.13 -10.10 -8.70
C ALA A 25 6.12 -10.63 -7.64
N ALA A 26 7.02 -11.53 -8.04
CA ALA A 26 8.09 -12.01 -7.17
C ALA A 26 8.95 -10.85 -6.65
N LEU A 27 8.95 -10.67 -5.32
CA LEU A 27 9.74 -9.69 -4.61
C LEU A 27 10.94 -10.36 -3.92
N THR A 28 12.00 -9.59 -3.76
CA THR A 28 13.20 -10.04 -3.05
C THR A 28 13.43 -9.25 -1.75
N GLY A 29 14.36 -9.73 -0.93
CA GLY A 29 14.77 -9.05 0.30
C GLY A 29 13.66 -8.98 1.36
N PRO A 30 13.60 -7.89 2.16
CA PRO A 30 12.61 -7.72 3.23
C PRO A 30 11.15 -7.76 2.76
N TRP A 31 10.91 -7.52 1.47
CA TRP A 31 9.58 -7.48 0.87
C TRP A 31 9.11 -8.83 0.32
N SER A 32 9.95 -9.87 0.37
CA SER A 32 9.68 -11.18 -0.24
C SER A 32 8.36 -11.84 0.22
N GLN A 33 7.93 -11.59 1.46
CA GLN A 33 6.67 -12.10 2.00
C GLN A 33 5.41 -11.51 1.33
N LEU A 34 5.56 -10.41 0.59
CA LEU A 34 4.47 -9.82 -0.19
C LEU A 34 4.34 -10.42 -1.60
N SER A 35 5.28 -11.28 -2.03
CA SER A 35 5.25 -11.90 -3.35
C SER A 35 3.94 -12.66 -3.57
N ASP A 36 3.31 -12.46 -4.72
CA ASP A 36 2.06 -13.08 -5.13
C ASP A 36 0.85 -12.78 -4.21
N LEU A 37 1.03 -11.91 -3.21
CA LEU A 37 -0.04 -11.52 -2.31
C LEU A 37 -1.03 -10.63 -3.06
N ALA A 38 -2.29 -11.07 -3.10
CA ALA A 38 -3.39 -10.26 -3.60
C ALA A 38 -3.66 -9.11 -2.62
N VAL A 39 -3.73 -7.90 -3.16
CA VAL A 39 -3.94 -6.66 -2.40
C VAL A 39 -4.99 -5.79 -3.08
N GLN A 40 -5.71 -5.02 -2.27
CA GLN A 40 -6.68 -4.03 -2.72
C GLN A 40 -6.35 -2.67 -2.14
N GLY A 41 -6.56 -1.63 -2.91
CA GLY A 41 -6.35 -0.27 -2.45
C GLY A 41 -6.86 0.72 -3.47
N TYR A 42 -6.41 1.95 -3.36
CA TYR A 42 -6.78 2.98 -4.32
C TYR A 42 -5.57 3.81 -4.74
N GLU A 43 -5.68 4.34 -5.94
CA GLU A 43 -4.74 5.29 -6.52
C GLU A 43 -5.30 6.69 -6.34
N ILE A 44 -4.46 7.65 -5.93
CA ILE A 44 -4.83 9.07 -5.87
C ILE A 44 -3.64 9.96 -6.22
N HIS A 45 -3.36 10.12 -7.51
CA HIS A 45 -2.13 10.81 -7.94
C HIS A 45 -2.31 11.60 -9.24
N HIS A 46 -1.51 12.65 -9.39
CA HIS A 46 -1.31 13.35 -10.68
C HIS A 46 0.01 12.95 -11.34
N GLY A 47 0.99 12.55 -10.54
CA GLY A 47 2.31 12.21 -11.06
C GLY A 47 2.27 10.88 -11.80
N GLN A 48 2.84 10.81 -12.99
CA GLN A 48 3.04 9.58 -13.77
C GLN A 48 4.50 9.18 -13.69
N THR A 49 4.78 8.01 -13.12
CA THR A 49 6.13 7.52 -12.87
C THR A 49 6.55 6.52 -13.93
N GLN A 50 7.74 6.70 -14.47
CA GLN A 50 8.32 5.82 -15.48
C GLN A 50 9.81 5.62 -15.21
N GLN A 51 10.37 4.56 -15.80
CA GLN A 51 11.80 4.31 -15.83
C GLN A 51 12.55 5.49 -16.45
N HIS A 52 13.62 5.96 -15.81
CA HIS A 52 14.51 6.93 -16.39
C HIS A 52 15.40 6.27 -17.47
N VAL A 53 15.10 6.52 -18.74
CA VAL A 53 15.72 5.85 -19.90
C VAL A 53 17.24 5.87 -19.91
N ALA A 54 17.87 6.99 -19.54
CA ALA A 54 19.33 7.09 -19.56
C ALA A 54 20.01 6.29 -18.42
N MET A 55 19.31 6.10 -17.29
CA MET A 55 19.83 5.31 -16.16
C MET A 55 19.67 3.82 -16.44
N ALA A 56 18.53 3.44 -17.06
CA ALA A 56 18.32 2.08 -17.54
C ALA A 56 19.38 1.66 -18.56
N ALA A 57 19.78 2.55 -19.48
CA ALA A 57 20.87 2.29 -20.43
C ALA A 57 22.23 2.08 -19.75
N ALA A 58 22.42 2.61 -18.54
CA ALA A 58 23.62 2.40 -17.72
C ALA A 58 23.51 1.15 -16.81
N GLY A 59 22.44 0.36 -16.93
CA GLY A 59 22.20 -0.84 -16.13
C GLY A 59 21.52 -0.61 -14.79
N ASP A 60 21.23 0.65 -14.42
CA ASP A 60 20.45 0.97 -13.24
C ASP A 60 18.96 0.91 -13.59
N VAL A 61 18.29 -0.17 -13.18
CA VAL A 61 16.90 -0.44 -13.53
C VAL A 61 16.02 -0.60 -12.30
N ALA A 62 14.85 0.03 -12.33
CA ALA A 62 13.78 -0.28 -11.40
C ALA A 62 13.00 -1.48 -11.95
N LEU A 63 12.82 -2.52 -11.15
CA LEU A 63 12.09 -3.72 -11.55
C LEU A 63 10.60 -3.47 -11.34
N PRO A 64 9.74 -3.49 -12.38
CA PRO A 64 8.31 -3.39 -12.18
C PRO A 64 7.81 -4.64 -11.45
N VAL A 65 7.07 -4.44 -10.36
CA VAL A 65 6.58 -5.52 -9.49
C VAL A 65 5.06 -5.51 -9.34
N MET A 66 4.37 -4.64 -10.07
CA MET A 66 2.92 -4.67 -10.29
C MET A 66 2.62 -4.26 -11.74
N PRO A 67 1.46 -4.68 -12.29
CA PRO A 67 0.96 -4.20 -13.57
C PRO A 67 0.84 -2.68 -13.63
N ASN A 68 0.77 -2.13 -14.85
CA ASN A 68 0.49 -0.72 -15.11
C ASN A 68 1.45 0.30 -14.45
N GLY A 69 2.63 -0.14 -14.01
CA GLY A 69 3.56 0.74 -13.31
C GLY A 69 3.03 1.18 -11.94
N LEU A 70 2.38 0.29 -11.21
CA LEU A 70 1.88 0.61 -9.87
C LEU A 70 2.93 0.44 -8.77
N ALA A 71 3.98 -0.35 -9.03
CA ALA A 71 5.06 -0.56 -8.07
C ALA A 71 6.37 -0.96 -8.74
N TRP A 72 7.48 -0.61 -8.09
CA TRP A 72 8.84 -0.96 -8.49
C TRP A 72 9.72 -1.35 -7.31
N GLN A 73 10.63 -2.30 -7.53
CA GLN A 73 11.68 -2.67 -6.59
C GLN A 73 13.06 -2.35 -7.18
N ASN A 74 14.01 -1.89 -6.35
CA ASN A 74 15.39 -1.78 -6.79
C ASN A 74 16.05 -3.18 -6.87
N PRO A 75 17.13 -3.37 -7.66
CA PRO A 75 17.75 -4.70 -7.81
C PRO A 75 18.29 -5.29 -6.51
N ALA A 76 18.67 -4.44 -5.54
CA ALA A 76 19.11 -4.89 -4.21
C ALA A 76 17.97 -5.39 -3.32
N GLY A 77 16.71 -5.20 -3.72
CA GLY A 77 15.54 -5.74 -3.02
C GLY A 77 15.18 -5.03 -1.71
N ASN A 78 15.81 -3.91 -1.37
CA ASN A 78 15.59 -3.20 -0.11
C ASN A 78 14.75 -1.93 -0.24
N VAL A 79 14.44 -1.48 -1.45
CA VAL A 79 13.59 -0.32 -1.72
C VAL A 79 12.42 -0.74 -2.59
N LEU A 80 11.20 -0.46 -2.11
CA LEU A 80 9.94 -0.70 -2.80
C LEU A 80 9.20 0.64 -2.92
N ALA A 81 8.86 1.04 -4.15
CA ALA A 81 7.98 2.17 -4.44
C ALA A 81 6.62 1.64 -4.89
N VAL A 82 5.53 2.23 -4.40
CA VAL A 82 4.15 1.80 -4.68
C VAL A 82 3.23 3.02 -4.77
N TYR A 83 2.33 3.03 -5.76
CA TYR A 83 1.25 4.02 -5.90
C TYR A 83 0.01 3.71 -5.08
N LEU A 84 -0.22 2.43 -4.79
CA LEU A 84 -1.42 1.95 -4.12
C LEU A 84 -1.43 2.41 -2.65
N HIS A 85 -2.45 3.19 -2.29
CA HIS A 85 -2.79 3.52 -0.91
C HIS A 85 -3.68 2.43 -0.31
N GLY A 86 -3.66 2.25 1.02
CA GLY A 86 -4.47 1.23 1.69
C GLY A 86 -3.76 -0.11 1.97
N LEU A 87 -2.44 -0.21 1.69
CA LEU A 87 -1.70 -1.45 1.87
C LEU A 87 -1.56 -1.87 3.33
N PHE A 88 -1.27 -0.94 4.24
CA PHE A 88 -1.05 -1.26 5.66
C PHE A 88 -2.35 -1.42 6.45
N GLU A 89 -3.49 -1.10 5.85
CA GLU A 89 -4.82 -1.35 6.40
C GLU A 89 -5.25 -2.80 6.15
N GLN A 90 -4.54 -3.53 5.30
CA GLN A 90 -4.84 -4.92 4.98
C GLN A 90 -4.17 -5.89 5.95
N PRO A 91 -4.95 -6.75 6.64
CA PRO A 91 -4.41 -7.67 7.63
C PRO A 91 -3.41 -8.66 7.01
N ALA A 92 -3.65 -9.10 5.78
CA ALA A 92 -2.76 -10.01 5.09
C ALA A 92 -1.37 -9.38 4.81
N VAL A 93 -1.32 -8.09 4.48
CA VAL A 93 -0.08 -7.34 4.26
C VAL A 93 0.67 -7.17 5.58
N LEU A 94 -0.02 -6.77 6.65
CA LEU A 94 0.61 -6.63 7.97
C LEU A 94 1.13 -7.97 8.50
N GLN A 95 0.35 -9.04 8.34
CA GLN A 95 0.74 -10.39 8.72
C GLN A 95 1.97 -10.85 7.93
N ALA A 96 2.01 -10.60 6.62
CA ALA A 96 3.15 -10.95 5.78
C ALA A 96 4.43 -10.19 6.18
N LEU A 97 4.33 -8.89 6.49
CA LEU A 97 5.50 -8.07 6.80
C LEU A 97 6.01 -8.23 8.24
N PHE A 98 5.10 -8.36 9.20
CA PHE A 98 5.44 -8.27 10.62
C PHE A 98 5.20 -9.58 11.38
N GLY A 99 4.59 -10.59 10.74
CA GLY A 99 4.23 -11.84 11.40
C GLY A 99 3.16 -11.66 12.49
N ALA A 100 2.61 -10.46 12.65
CA ALA A 100 1.69 -10.11 13.71
C ALA A 100 0.25 -10.07 13.21
N THR A 101 -0.64 -10.76 13.91
CA THR A 101 -2.07 -10.48 13.87
C THR A 101 -2.28 -9.10 14.46
N THR A 102 -2.43 -8.13 13.59
CA THR A 102 -2.63 -6.73 13.95
C THR A 102 -4.13 -6.48 14.05
N PRO A 103 -4.62 -5.78 15.08
CA PRO A 103 -6.00 -5.33 15.13
C PRO A 103 -6.32 -4.58 13.83
N THR A 104 -7.31 -5.07 13.10
CA THR A 104 -7.85 -4.39 11.92
C THR A 104 -8.63 -3.17 12.38
N LEU A 105 -8.83 -2.19 11.52
CA LEU A 105 -9.65 -1.02 11.84
C LEU A 105 -11.05 -1.45 12.31
N ASP A 106 -11.65 -2.44 11.65
CA ASP A 106 -12.94 -3.02 12.04
C ASP A 106 -12.88 -3.63 13.44
N SER A 107 -11.87 -4.46 13.74
CA SER A 107 -11.74 -5.06 15.08
C SER A 107 -11.50 -4.02 16.19
N VAL A 108 -10.85 -2.90 15.85
CA VAL A 108 -10.68 -1.77 16.77
C VAL A 108 -12.02 -1.07 16.98
N PHE A 109 -12.81 -0.85 15.93
CA PHE A 109 -14.15 -0.26 16.05
C PHE A 109 -15.11 -1.14 16.83
N ASP A 110 -15.11 -2.45 16.59
CA ASP A 110 -15.89 -3.42 17.36
C ASP A 110 -15.45 -3.39 18.83
N GLY A 111 -14.15 -3.42 19.10
CA GLY A 111 -13.62 -3.33 20.47
C GLY A 111 -13.98 -2.01 21.17
N LEU A 112 -14.01 -0.88 20.44
CA LEU A 112 -14.46 0.40 20.99
C LEU A 112 -15.96 0.41 21.26
N ALA A 113 -16.77 -0.19 20.38
CA ALA A 113 -18.21 -0.32 20.56
C ALA A 113 -18.53 -1.17 21.80
N ASP A 114 -17.90 -2.34 21.94
CA ASP A 114 -18.01 -3.23 23.10
C ASP A 114 -17.60 -2.52 24.39
N PHE A 115 -16.50 -1.75 24.34
CA PHE A 115 -16.02 -0.99 25.50
C PHE A 115 -17.04 0.07 25.95
N ILE A 116 -17.66 0.79 25.01
CA ILE A 116 -18.71 1.77 25.32
C ILE A 116 -19.93 1.06 25.91
N GLU A 117 -20.38 -0.04 25.32
CA GLU A 117 -21.55 -0.79 25.82
C GLU A 117 -21.34 -1.31 27.25
N GLN A 118 -20.12 -1.74 27.60
CA GLN A 118 -19.80 -2.23 28.94
C GLN A 118 -19.68 -1.14 30.00
N HIS A 119 -19.26 0.08 29.63
CA HIS A 119 -18.89 1.11 30.59
C HIS A 119 -19.85 2.30 30.64
N PHE A 120 -20.69 2.50 29.62
CA PHE A 120 -21.66 3.59 29.59
C PHE A 120 -23.06 3.11 29.97
N ALA A 121 -23.90 4.06 30.41
CA ALA A 121 -25.30 3.77 30.65
C ALA A 121 -25.97 3.25 29.37
N PRO A 122 -26.85 2.23 29.46
CA PRO A 122 -27.58 1.73 28.30
C PRO A 122 -28.29 2.86 27.55
N GLY A 123 -28.19 2.87 26.22
CA GLY A 123 -28.85 3.86 25.36
C GLY A 123 -28.02 5.10 25.01
N VAL A 124 -26.81 5.28 25.56
CA VAL A 124 -25.94 6.41 25.18
C VAL A 124 -25.57 6.38 23.69
N LEU A 125 -25.25 5.21 23.13
CA LEU A 125 -24.98 5.08 21.69
C LEU A 125 -26.22 5.45 20.86
N ALA A 126 -27.41 4.99 21.26
CA ALA A 126 -28.65 5.31 20.57
C ALA A 126 -28.98 6.82 20.61
N SER A 127 -28.60 7.54 21.66
CA SER A 127 -28.80 9.00 21.76
C SER A 127 -27.86 9.83 20.88
N LEU A 128 -26.78 9.25 20.35
CA LEU A 128 -25.82 9.97 19.48
C LEU A 128 -26.24 9.97 18.01
N ILE A 129 -27.19 9.10 17.63
CA ILE A 129 -27.72 8.94 16.27
C ILE A 129 -29.18 9.39 16.14
N SER A 130 -29.74 10.00 17.20
CA SER A 130 -31.04 10.66 17.24
C SER A 130 -30.91 12.18 17.19
#